data_AF-A0A3C1YHK3-F1
#
_entry.id   AF-A0A3C1YHK3-F1
#
_cell.length_a   1.000
_cell.length_b   1.000
_cell.length_c   1.000
_cell.angle_alpha   90.00
_cell.angle_beta   90.00
_cell.angle_gamma   90.00
#
_symmetry.space_group_name_H-M   'P 1'
#
loop_
_entity.id
_entity.type
_entity.pdbx_description
1 polymer ?
#
loop_
_entity_poly.entity_id
_entity_poly.type
_entity_poly.pdbx_seq_one_letter_code
_entity_poly.pdbx_strand_id
1 'polypeptide(L)' 'MVGVIIRFIVSALVLMLVSFLLPGFAALTFGQALIAAVVIAVLGYVVESLFGRKISPQNRGIVGFFAAAAVIYLSQFIY' A
#
# COMPACT_ATOMS: atom_id res chain seq x y z
N MET A 1 -19.79 -8.12 18.44
CA MET A 1 -19.54 -9.33 17.62
C MET A 1 -19.75 -9.07 16.12
N VAL A 2 -20.91 -8.56 15.69
CA VAL A 2 -21.21 -8.26 14.27
C VAL A 2 -20.17 -7.37 13.59
N GLY A 3 -19.75 -6.27 14.23
CA GLY A 3 -18.74 -5.37 13.64
C GLY A 3 -17.36 -6.02 13.42
N VAL A 4 -16.97 -6.98 14.26
CA VAL A 4 -15.71 -7.73 14.10
C VAL A 4 -15.80 -8.66 12.89
N ILE A 5 -16.95 -9.32 12.72
CA ILE A 5 -17.22 -10.20 11.57
C ILE A 5 -17.20 -9.39 10.26
N ILE A 6 -17.87 -8.24 10.22
CA ILE A 6 -17.86 -7.36 9.04
C ILE A 6 -16.44 -6.94 8.71
N ARG A 7 -15.67 -6.50 9.71
CA ARG A 7 -14.30 -6.03 9.50
C ARG A 7 -13.39 -7.16 9.03
N PHE A 8 -13.56 -8.38 9.54
CA PHE A 8 -12.84 -9.57 9.07
C PHE A 8 -13.15 -9.86 7.59
N ILE A 9 -14.43 -9.88 7.21
CA ILE A 9 -14.85 -10.14 5.82
C ILE A 9 -14.30 -9.06 4.88
N VAL A 10 -14.45 -7.78 5.24
CA VAL A 10 -13.95 -6.66 4.44
C VAL A 10 -12.43 -6.74 4.30
N SER A 11 -11.69 -7.00 5.38
CA SER A 11 -10.23 -7.16 5.33
C SER A 11 -9.81 -8.34 4.45
N ALA A 12 -10.51 -9.48 4.52
CA ALA A 12 -10.22 -10.63 3.67
C ALA A 12 -10.43 -10.31 2.18
N LEU A 13 -11.54 -9.65 1.83
CA LEU A 13 -11.80 -9.23 0.45
C LEU A 13 -10.76 -8.23 -0.07
N VAL A 14 -10.37 -7.26 0.76
CA VAL A 14 -9.31 -6.29 0.40
C VAL A 14 -7.98 -7.01 0.17
N LEU A 15 -7.61 -7.95 1.04
CA LEU A 15 -6.36 -8.72 0.88
C LEU A 15 -6.38 -9.58 -0.39
N MET A 16 -7.52 -10.19 -0.75
CA MET A 16 -7.67 -10.93 -2.01
C MET A 16 -7.54 -10.02 -3.23
N LEU A 17 -8.07 -8.80 -3.18
CA LEU A 17 -7.94 -7.84 -4.27
C LEU A 17 -6.47 -7.37 -4.41
N VAL A 18 -5.82 -7.08 -3.28
CA VAL A 18 -4.41 -6.66 -3.25
C VAL A 18 -3.50 -7.77 -3.76
N SER A 19 -3.74 -9.04 -3.41
CA SER A 19 -2.94 -10.16 -3.91
C SER A 19 -3.10 -10.40 -5.41
N PHE A 20 -4.25 -10.04 -6.00
CA PHE A 20 -4.45 -10.05 -7.44
C PHE A 20 -3.70 -8.92 -8.15
N LEU A 21 -3.67 -7.73 -7.54
CA LEU A 21 -2.97 -6.56 -8.07
C LEU A 21 -1.44 -6.67 -7.92
N LEU A 22 -0.98 -7.40 -6.91
CA LEU A 22 0.42 -7.55 -6.57
C LEU A 22 0.85 -9.01 -6.79
N PRO A 23 1.30 -9.39 -8.00
CA PRO A 23 1.64 -10.77 -8.33
C PRO A 23 2.71 -11.37 -7.40
N GLY A 24 3.58 -10.54 -6.83
CA GLY A 24 4.57 -10.96 -5.83
C GLY A 24 4.01 -11.30 -4.45
N PHE A 25 2.82 -10.78 -4.06
CA PHE A 25 2.26 -10.96 -2.71
C PHE A 25 1.67 -12.35 -2.47
N ALA A 26 1.20 -13.03 -3.52
CA ALA A 26 0.59 -14.35 -3.40
C ALA A 26 1.59 -15.46 -2.98
N ALA A 27 2.88 -15.25 -3.18
CA ALA A 27 3.94 -16.22 -2.91
C ALA A 27 4.78 -15.90 -1.65
N LEU A 28 4.47 -14.82 -0.91
CA LEU A 28 5.31 -14.39 0.22
C LEU A 28 5.11 -15.28 1.44
N THR A 29 6.23 -15.78 1.97
CA THR A 29 6.30 -16.31 3.34
C THR A 29 6.24 -15.18 4.37
N PHE A 30 5.94 -15.49 5.64
CA PHE A 30 5.80 -14.49 6.71
C PHE A 30 7.01 -13.55 6.83
N GLY A 31 8.24 -14.08 6.72
CA GLY A 31 9.46 -13.27 6.76
C GLY A 31 9.58 -12.30 5.57
N GLN A 32 9.22 -12.75 4.37
CA GLN A 32 9.22 -11.90 3.16
C GLN A 32 8.13 -10.81 3.25
N ALA A 33 6.97 -11.13 3.81
CA ALA A 33 5.90 -10.15 4.07
C ALA A 33 6.33 -9.07 5.08
N LEU A 34 7.11 -9.43 6.10
CA LEU A 34 7.65 -8.47 7.06
C LEU A 34 8.60 -7.48 6.40
N ILE A 35 9.52 -7.97 5.56
CA ILE A 35 10.44 -7.12 4.78
C ILE A 35 9.66 -6.22 3.81
N ALA A 36 8.60 -6.75 3.16
CA ALA A 36 7.72 -5.99 2.28
C ALA A 36 7.01 -4.85 2.98
N ALA A 37 6.48 -5.11 4.17
CA ALA A 37 5.84 -4.08 4.98
C ALA A 37 6.82 -2.93 5.30
N VAL A 38 8.08 -3.24 5.62
CA VAL A 38 9.12 -2.22 5.88
C VAL A 38 9.43 -1.42 4.61
N VAL A 39 9.63 -2.08 3.47
CA VAL A 39 9.92 -1.40 2.20
C VAL A 39 8.78 -0.47 1.78
N ILE A 40 7.53 -0.94 1.86
CA ILE A 40 6.34 -0.12 1.54
C ILE A 40 6.24 1.09 2.48
N ALA A 41 6.48 0.91 3.78
CA ALA A 41 6.46 2.00 4.75
C ALA A 41 7.54 3.06 4.45
N VAL A 42 8.75 2.63 4.11
CA VAL A 42 9.85 3.54 3.74
C VAL A 42 9.53 4.29 2.44
N LEU A 43 9.05 3.60 1.41
CA LEU A 43 8.67 4.24 0.15
C LEU A 43 7.51 5.23 0.35
N GLY A 44 6.50 4.87 1.14
CA GLY A 44 5.40 5.76 1.52
C GLY A 44 5.88 7.03 2.22
N TYR A 45 6.79 6.88 3.18
CA TYR A 45 7.41 8.00 3.89
C TYR A 45 8.23 8.92 2.96
N VAL A 46 9.08 8.33 2.10
CA VAL A 46 9.88 9.11 1.13
C VAL A 46 8.98 9.93 0.23
N VAL A 47 7.94 9.30 -0.30
CA VAL A 47 6.99 9.96 -1.19
C VAL A 47 6.19 11.05 -0.46
N GLU A 48 5.69 10.79 0.74
CA GLU A 48 5.02 11.80 1.56
C GLU A 48 5.94 12.99 1.89
N SER A 49 7.23 12.72 2.14
CA SER A 49 8.24 13.74 2.43
C SER A 49 8.57 14.63 1.22
N LEU A 50 8.62 14.05 0.01
CA LEU A 50 8.88 14.79 -1.24
C LEU A 50 7.70 15.68 -1.64
N PHE A 51 6.48 15.23 -1.37
CA PHE A 51 5.26 15.99 -1.65
C PHE A 51 4.81 16.87 -0.47
N GLY A 52 5.57 16.87 0.63
CA GLY A 52 5.24 17.52 1.89
C GLY A 52 5.37 19.05 1.89
N ARG A 53 4.26 19.70 2.27
CA ARG A 53 4.06 21.09 2.76
C ARG A 53 3.64 22.20 1.79
N LYS A 54 3.77 22.08 0.47
CA LYS A 54 3.40 23.18 -0.46
C LYS A 54 2.21 22.90 -1.39
N ILE A 55 1.51 21.78 -1.21
CA ILE A 55 0.45 21.36 -2.13
C ILE A 55 -0.91 21.85 -1.62
N SER A 56 -1.66 22.56 -2.47
CA SER A 56 -3.03 23.02 -2.20
C SER A 56 -3.96 21.82 -1.91
N PRO A 57 -5.03 21.99 -1.13
CA PRO A 57 -5.90 20.88 -0.72
C PRO A 57 -6.44 20.04 -1.89
N GLN A 58 -6.77 20.69 -3.01
CA GLN A 58 -7.23 20.04 -4.24
C GLN A 58 -6.14 19.22 -4.92
N ASN A 59 -4.90 19.72 -4.94
CA ASN A 59 -3.78 19.03 -5.58
C ASN A 59 -3.19 17.91 -4.72
N ARG A 60 -3.46 17.89 -3.40
CA ARG A 60 -3.00 16.82 -2.50
C ARG A 60 -3.60 15.46 -2.85
N GLY A 61 -4.86 15.41 -3.25
CA GLY A 61 -5.52 14.15 -3.62
C GLY A 61 -4.88 13.50 -4.85
N ILE A 62 -4.64 14.29 -5.90
CA ILE A 62 -4.04 13.84 -7.15
C ILE A 62 -2.59 13.41 -6.93
N VAL A 63 -1.82 14.23 -6.21
CA VAL A 63 -0.43 13.93 -5.92
C VAL A 63 -0.31 12.70 -5.03
N GLY A 64 -1.15 12.56 -4.00
CA GLY A 64 -1.22 11.38 -3.15
C GLY A 64 -1.60 10.11 -3.92
N PHE A 65 -2.49 10.22 -4.91
CA PHE A 65 -2.86 9.11 -5.78
C PHE A 65 -1.68 8.62 -6.63
N PHE A 66 -1.01 9.53 -7.34
CA PHE A 66 0.16 9.17 -8.17
C PHE A 66 1.35 8.70 -7.32
N ALA A 67 1.55 9.31 -6.17
CA ALA A 67 2.48 8.88 -5.13
C ALA A 67 2.26 7.42 -4.72
N ALA A 68 1.05 7.09 -4.27
CA ALA A 68 0.70 5.74 -3.85
C ALA A 68 0.81 4.75 -5.03
N ALA A 69 0.34 5.14 -6.22
CA ALA A 69 0.48 4.33 -7.43
C ALA A 69 1.96 4.06 -7.77
N ALA A 70 2.83 5.07 -7.65
CA ALA A 70 4.26 4.91 -7.89
C ALA A 70 4.94 4.02 -6.83
N VAL A 71 4.59 4.15 -5.54
CA VAL A 71 5.10 3.28 -4.47
C VAL A 71 4.70 1.83 -4.69
N ILE A 72 3.41 1.60 -5.01
CA ILE A 72 2.89 0.26 -5.29
C ILE A 72 3.53 -0.32 -6.55
N TYR A 73 3.69 0.50 -7.59
CA TYR A 73 4.34 0.08 -8.83
C TYR A 73 5.83 -0.25 -8.60
N LEU A 74 6.56 0.58 -7.86
CA LEU A 74 8.00 0.36 -7.63
C LEU A 74 8.25 -0.80 -6.65
N SER A 75 7.38 -1.02 -5.67
CA SER A 75 7.52 -2.16 -4.76
C SER A 75 7.43 -3.49 -5.51
N GLN A 76 6.66 -3.57 -6.60
CA GLN A 76 6.54 -4.79 -7.42
C GLN A 76 7.84 -5.21 -8.12
N PHE A 77 8.86 -4.33 -8.24
CA PHE A 77 10.16 -4.67 -8.84
C PHE A 77 11.19 -5.15 -7.81
N ILE A 78 10.91 -4.92 -6.53
CA ILE A 78 11.74 -5.42 -5.42
C ILE A 78 11.33 -6.87 -5.08
N TYR A 79 10.12 -7.29 -5.49
CA TYR A 79 9.54 -8.62 -5.25
C TYR A 79 9.42 -9.45 -6.53
#